data_AF-A0AAI9HW26-F1
#
_entry.id   AF-A0AAI9HW26-F1
#
_cell.length_a   1.000
_cell.length_b   1.000
_cell.length_c   1.000
_cell.angle_alpha   90.00
_cell.angle_beta   90.00
_cell.angle_gamma   90.00
#
_symmetry.space_group_name_H-M   'P 1'
#
loop_
_entity.id
_entity.type
_entity.pdbx_description
1 polymer ?
#
loop_
_entity_poly.entity_id
_entity_poly.type
_entity_poly.pdbx_seq_one_letter_code
_entity_poly.pdbx_strand_id
1 'polypeptide(L)'
;MHTIKAIYVIFILAFSLVGYASTNPLTAITAGMTPQQVVSIMGSPADSATQQDATLLLYTKHFTMTSSTSFTIQHFIFIDNKLVEYGEKNEKMRQTAFTRHPAAEQLKLWLSEQGKPVNLSATAGCQRLNQQSNCTNQQ
;
A
#
# COMPACT_ATOMS: atom_id res chain seq x y z
N MET A 1 6.25 32.16 49.32
CA MET A 1 6.67 30.86 48.72
C MET A 1 5.51 30.23 47.92
N HIS A 2 5.04 30.88 46.84
CA HIS A 2 3.90 30.36 46.05
C HIS A 2 4.16 30.29 44.53
N THR A 3 5.22 30.90 44.03
CA THR A 3 5.54 30.95 42.59
C THR A 3 6.20 29.68 42.08
N ILE A 4 6.88 28.91 42.94
CA ILE A 4 7.59 27.68 42.57
C ILE A 4 6.61 26.54 42.24
N LYS A 5 5.40 26.52 42.86
CA LYS A 5 4.41 25.46 42.61
C LYS A 5 3.74 25.55 41.23
N ALA A 6 3.58 26.76 40.68
CA ALA A 6 2.92 26.96 39.40
C ALA A 6 3.80 26.51 38.21
N ILE A 7 5.12 26.66 38.32
CA ILE A 7 6.07 26.32 37.26
C ILE A 7 6.14 24.80 37.04
N TYR A 8 6.05 24.01 38.11
CA TYR A 8 6.06 22.54 38.01
C TYR A 8 4.82 21.98 37.30
N VAL A 9 3.65 22.62 37.42
CA VAL A 9 2.41 22.16 36.77
C VAL A 9 2.46 22.39 35.26
N ILE A 10 3.07 23.49 34.81
CA ILE A 10 3.26 23.77 33.37
C ILE A 10 4.25 22.78 32.75
N PHE A 11 5.32 22.42 33.48
CA PHE A 11 6.30 21.45 33.00
C PHE A 11 5.68 20.06 32.82
N ILE A 12 4.82 19.60 33.74
CA ILE A 12 4.16 18.29 33.63
C ILE A 12 3.16 18.24 32.46
N LEU A 13 2.45 19.33 32.18
CA LEU A 13 1.51 19.38 31.04
C LEU A 13 2.23 19.31 29.68
N ALA A 14 3.43 19.87 29.56
CA ALA A 14 4.19 19.88 28.31
C ALA A 14 4.74 18.49 27.90
N PHE A 15 4.92 17.57 28.85
CA PHE A 15 5.46 16.23 28.59
C PHE A 15 4.41 15.12 28.42
N SER A 16 3.11 15.44 28.52
CA SER A 16 2.03 14.45 28.61
C SER A 16 1.48 13.93 27.26
N LEU A 17 2.10 14.25 26.12
CA LEU A 17 1.54 13.95 24.79
C LEU A 17 2.49 13.23 23.82
N VAL A 18 3.33 12.32 24.33
CA VAL A 18 4.02 11.36 23.46
C VAL A 18 3.45 9.96 23.66
N GLY A 19 2.16 9.81 23.36
CA GLY A 19 1.59 8.51 23.07
C GLY A 19 2.00 8.10 21.66
N TYR A 20 3.17 7.47 21.52
CA TYR A 20 3.54 6.83 20.25
C TYR A 20 2.68 5.57 20.10
N ALA A 21 1.45 5.74 19.61
CA ALA A 21 0.63 4.62 19.23
C ALA A 21 1.35 3.93 18.07
N SER A 22 1.88 2.73 18.32
CA SER A 22 2.46 1.84 17.31
C SER A 22 1.33 1.30 16.41
N THR A 23 0.61 2.19 15.75
CA THR A 23 -0.43 1.85 14.77
C THR A 23 0.25 1.48 13.47
N ASN A 24 -0.15 0.36 12.87
CA ASN A 24 0.30 -0.02 11.54
C ASN A 24 -0.11 1.10 10.56
N PRO A 25 0.82 1.84 9.95
CA PRO A 25 0.49 3.05 9.19
C PRO A 25 -0.44 2.77 8.00
N LEU A 26 -0.48 1.51 7.54
CA LEU A 26 -1.41 1.05 6.50
C LEU A 26 -2.88 1.23 6.87
N THR A 27 -3.25 1.12 8.16
CA THR A 27 -4.66 1.28 8.58
C THR A 27 -5.15 2.72 8.49
N ALA A 28 -4.24 3.68 8.35
CA ALA A 28 -4.58 5.09 8.15
C ALA A 28 -4.71 5.47 6.68
N ILE A 29 -4.37 4.57 5.73
CA ILE A 29 -4.45 4.84 4.31
C ILE A 29 -5.85 4.53 3.78
N THR A 30 -6.38 5.39 2.91
CA THR A 30 -7.70 5.22 2.29
C THR A 30 -7.65 5.63 0.83
N ALA A 31 -8.48 4.98 -0.01
CA ALA A 31 -8.62 5.37 -1.42
C ALA A 31 -8.99 6.86 -1.55
N GLY A 32 -8.50 7.50 -2.61
CA GLY A 32 -8.68 8.93 -2.86
C GLY A 32 -7.62 9.84 -2.23
N MET A 33 -6.76 9.34 -1.33
CA MET A 33 -5.65 10.11 -0.77
C MET A 33 -4.64 10.53 -1.85
N THR A 34 -3.99 11.68 -1.68
CA THR A 34 -2.93 12.12 -2.58
C THR A 34 -1.60 11.41 -2.28
N PRO A 35 -0.66 11.36 -3.24
CA PRO A 35 0.69 10.83 -2.99
C PRO A 35 1.36 11.47 -1.78
N GLN A 36 1.22 12.79 -1.61
CA GLN A 36 1.84 13.52 -0.48
C GLN A 36 1.23 13.11 0.87
N GLN A 37 -0.07 12.85 0.92
CA GLN A 37 -0.73 12.35 2.14
C GLN A 37 -0.21 10.95 2.49
N VAL A 38 -0.09 10.05 1.52
CA VAL A 38 0.46 8.71 1.74
C VAL A 38 1.92 8.79 2.19
N VAL A 39 2.75 9.64 1.57
CA VAL A 39 4.15 9.87 1.98
C VAL A 39 4.24 10.43 3.40
N SER A 40 3.31 11.30 3.82
CA SER A 40 3.30 11.84 5.18
C SER A 40 3.00 10.78 6.25
N ILE A 41 2.25 9.74 5.90
CA ILE A 41 1.85 8.65 6.80
C ILE A 41 2.91 7.53 6.79
N MET A 42 3.36 7.12 5.59
CA MET A 42 4.24 5.97 5.38
C MET A 42 5.74 6.34 5.43
N GLY A 43 6.07 7.62 5.30
CA GLY A 43 7.44 8.10 5.12
C GLY A 43 7.87 8.09 3.65
N SER A 44 9.19 8.22 3.43
CA SER A 44 9.76 8.18 2.08
C SER A 44 9.62 6.78 1.46
N PRO A 45 9.15 6.67 0.21
CA PRO A 45 9.14 5.39 -0.49
C PRO A 45 10.56 4.90 -0.74
N ALA A 46 10.70 3.58 -0.88
CA ALA A 46 11.95 2.94 -1.29
C ALA A 46 12.21 3.08 -2.79
N ASP A 47 11.15 3.12 -3.59
CA ASP A 47 11.20 3.37 -5.03
C ASP A 47 9.89 4.00 -5.48
N SER A 48 9.91 4.74 -6.58
CA SER A 48 8.73 5.38 -7.16
C SER A 48 8.87 5.54 -8.66
N ALA A 49 7.76 5.40 -9.37
CA ALA A 49 7.70 5.67 -10.80
C ALA A 49 6.42 6.41 -11.16
N THR A 50 6.51 7.28 -12.15
CA THR A 50 5.36 7.97 -12.75
C THR A 50 5.39 7.71 -14.25
N GLN A 51 4.25 7.25 -14.79
CA GLN A 51 4.09 7.01 -16.22
C GLN A 51 2.66 7.39 -16.62
N GLN A 52 2.54 8.21 -17.67
CA GLN A 52 1.26 8.84 -18.06
C GLN A 52 0.70 9.62 -16.87
N ASP A 53 -0.52 9.31 -16.44
CA ASP A 53 -1.21 9.94 -15.30
C ASP A 53 -1.21 9.06 -14.05
N ALA A 54 -0.44 7.96 -14.08
CA ALA A 54 -0.33 7.02 -12.99
C ALA A 54 1.01 7.14 -12.26
N THR A 55 0.98 7.05 -10.94
CA THR A 55 2.16 7.01 -10.07
C THR A 55 2.11 5.76 -9.22
N LEU A 56 3.25 5.08 -9.09
CA LEU A 56 3.43 3.97 -8.16
C LEU A 56 4.46 4.38 -7.09
N LEU A 57 4.10 4.22 -5.83
CA LEU A 57 5.02 4.30 -4.69
C LEU A 57 5.22 2.89 -4.11
N LEU A 58 6.49 2.50 -3.96
CA LEU A 58 6.88 1.23 -3.36
C LEU A 58 7.56 1.43 -2.03
N TYR A 59 7.10 0.66 -1.04
CA TYR A 59 7.65 0.62 0.30
C TYR A 59 8.15 -0.78 0.61
N THR A 60 9.24 -0.85 1.36
CA THR A 60 9.89 -2.12 1.72
C THR A 60 10.12 -2.13 3.20
N LYS A 61 9.60 -3.15 3.87
CA LYS A 61 9.88 -3.38 5.27
C LYS A 61 10.59 -4.71 5.42
N HIS A 62 11.81 -4.64 5.94
CA HIS A 62 12.60 -5.81 6.27
C HIS A 62 12.21 -6.31 7.65
N PHE A 63 11.94 -7.61 7.77
CA PHE A 63 11.74 -8.28 9.04
C PHE A 63 12.66 -9.50 9.12
N THR A 64 13.59 -9.45 10.05
CA THR A 64 14.43 -10.60 10.39
C THR A 64 13.66 -11.45 11.40
N MET A 65 13.14 -12.61 10.97
CA MET A 65 12.77 -13.67 11.91
C MET A 65 13.97 -14.59 12.10
N THR A 66 14.11 -15.16 13.29
CA THR A 66 15.28 -15.85 13.86
C THR A 66 15.99 -16.91 12.99
N SER A 67 15.41 -17.31 11.87
CA SER A 67 16.01 -18.23 10.89
C SER A 67 15.70 -17.92 9.41
N SER A 68 14.96 -16.84 9.11
CA SER A 68 14.66 -16.44 7.73
C SER A 68 14.40 -14.94 7.60
N THR A 69 15.04 -14.30 6.62
CA THR A 69 14.74 -12.91 6.24
C THR A 69 13.49 -12.91 5.38
N SER A 70 12.43 -12.30 5.89
CA SER A 70 11.22 -12.02 5.11
C SER A 70 11.13 -10.52 4.87
N PHE A 71 10.61 -10.13 3.71
CA PHE A 71 10.35 -8.74 3.41
C PHE A 71 8.91 -8.56 2.97
N THR A 72 8.36 -7.44 3.41
CA THR A 72 7.01 -7.02 3.11
C THR A 72 7.11 -5.87 2.12
N ILE A 73 6.52 -6.05 0.95
CA ILE A 73 6.44 -5.01 -0.08
C ILE A 73 5.05 -4.42 -0.03
N GLN A 74 4.97 -3.11 0.17
CA GLN A 74 3.72 -2.37 0.10
C GLN A 74 3.76 -1.51 -1.15
N HIS A 75 2.65 -1.47 -1.87
CA HIS A 75 2.50 -0.70 -3.10
C HIS A 75 1.29 0.21 -3.01
N PHE A 76 1.40 1.38 -3.61
CA PHE A 76 0.34 2.38 -3.68
C PHE A 76 0.31 2.95 -5.09
N ILE A 77 -0.82 2.79 -5.78
CA ILE A 77 -1.01 3.25 -7.15
C ILE A 77 -1.99 4.41 -7.14
N PHE A 78 -1.59 5.47 -7.82
CA PHE A 78 -2.34 6.70 -7.93
C PHE A 78 -2.66 6.93 -9.40
N ILE A 79 -3.88 7.40 -9.69
CA ILE A 79 -4.28 7.96 -10.99
C ILE A 79 -4.79 9.37 -10.71
N ASP A 80 -4.43 10.35 -11.54
CA ASP A 80 -4.87 11.74 -11.39
C ASP A 80 -4.64 12.28 -9.96
N ASN A 81 -3.48 11.94 -9.39
CA ASN A 81 -3.07 12.33 -8.04
C ASN A 81 -3.99 11.81 -6.91
N LYS A 82 -4.73 10.73 -7.15
CA LYS A 82 -5.60 10.07 -6.17
C LYS A 82 -5.27 8.58 -6.06
N LEU A 83 -5.20 8.08 -4.83
CA LEU A 83 -4.94 6.67 -4.56
C LEU A 83 -6.11 5.82 -5.07
N VAL A 84 -5.84 4.90 -5.99
CA VAL A 84 -6.84 3.99 -6.56
C VAL A 84 -6.68 2.55 -6.08
N GLU A 85 -5.45 2.14 -5.78
CA GLU A 85 -5.13 0.77 -5.37
C GLU A 85 -3.96 0.81 -4.39
N TYR A 86 -4.01 -0.04 -3.38
CA TYR A 86 -2.90 -0.27 -2.47
C TYR A 86 -2.96 -1.67 -1.88
N GLY A 87 -1.82 -2.20 -1.50
CA GLY A 87 -1.76 -3.53 -0.91
C GLY A 87 -0.39 -3.90 -0.38
N GLU A 88 -0.36 -5.07 0.26
CA GLU A 88 0.84 -5.63 0.86
C GLU A 88 1.09 -7.03 0.28
N LYS A 89 2.34 -7.31 -0.06
CA LYS A 89 2.81 -8.62 -0.49
C LYS A 89 3.96 -9.06 0.40
N ASN A 90 3.77 -10.19 1.08
CA ASN A 90 4.79 -10.83 1.88
C ASN A 90 5.60 -11.78 0.99
N GLU A 91 6.90 -11.57 0.93
CA GLU A 91 7.81 -12.38 0.14
C GLU A 91 8.90 -12.97 1.03
N LYS A 92 9.11 -14.28 0.87
CA LYS A 92 10.16 -15.02 1.58
C LYS A 92 11.41 -14.99 0.72
N MET A 93 12.53 -14.56 1.30
CA MET A 93 13.82 -14.64 0.63
C MET A 93 14.23 -16.13 0.53
N ARG A 94 13.99 -16.77 -0.62
CA ARG A 94 14.74 -17.98 -0.96
C ARG A 94 16.18 -17.56 -1.22
N GLN A 95 17.14 -18.33 -0.72
CA GLN A 95 18.58 -18.02 -0.67
C GLN A 95 19.24 -17.69 -2.03
N THR A 96 18.52 -17.84 -3.14
CA THR A 96 18.98 -17.51 -4.49
C THR A 96 18.28 -16.24 -4.98
N ALA A 97 19.00 -15.11 -4.90
CA ALA A 97 18.71 -13.82 -5.56
C ALA A 97 17.24 -13.36 -5.52
N PHE A 98 16.91 -12.50 -4.56
CA PHE A 98 15.67 -11.73 -4.63
C PHE A 98 15.83 -10.63 -5.71
N THR A 99 15.23 -10.85 -6.89
CA THR A 99 15.14 -9.82 -7.93
C THR A 99 13.83 -9.07 -7.77
N ARG A 100 13.88 -7.94 -7.06
CA ARG A 100 12.77 -6.97 -7.07
C ARG A 100 12.65 -6.37 -8.47
N HIS A 101 11.45 -6.38 -9.02
CA HIS A 101 11.14 -5.58 -10.20
C HIS A 101 11.06 -4.09 -9.79
N PRO A 102 11.74 -3.18 -10.51
CA PRO A 102 11.69 -1.75 -10.22
C PRO A 102 10.27 -1.18 -10.40
N ALA A 103 9.97 -0.07 -9.73
CA ALA A 103 8.64 0.56 -9.76
C ALA A 103 8.16 0.86 -11.19
N ALA A 104 9.07 1.26 -12.08
CA ALA A 104 8.73 1.55 -13.47
C ALA A 104 8.20 0.32 -14.22
N GLU A 105 8.81 -0.85 -14.03
CA GLU A 105 8.35 -2.09 -14.67
C GLU A 105 7.02 -2.56 -14.09
N GLN A 106 6.86 -2.47 -12.77
CA GLN A 106 5.61 -2.84 -12.10
C GLN A 106 4.45 -1.93 -12.54
N LEU A 107 4.68 -0.62 -12.62
CA LEU A 107 3.68 0.33 -13.09
C LEU A 107 3.32 0.07 -14.55
N LYS A 108 4.31 -0.22 -15.42
CA LYS A 108 4.08 -0.57 -16.82
C LYS A 108 3.22 -1.83 -16.96
N LEU A 109 3.50 -2.87 -16.16
CA LEU A 109 2.71 -4.10 -16.14
C LEU A 109 1.28 -3.79 -15.68
N TRP A 110 1.12 -3.06 -14.58
CA TRP A 110 -0.20 -2.68 -14.08
C TRP A 110 -1.01 -1.90 -15.11
N LEU A 111 -0.42 -0.89 -15.76
CA LEU A 111 -1.07 -0.13 -16.84
C LEU A 111 -1.49 -1.03 -18.01
N SER A 112 -0.70 -2.07 -18.33
CA SER A 112 -1.04 -3.03 -19.39
C SER A 112 -2.24 -3.93 -19.04
N GLU A 113 -2.56 -4.09 -17.76
CA GLU A 113 -3.72 -4.86 -17.30
C GLU A 113 -5.01 -4.02 -17.25
N GLN A 114 -4.93 -2.69 -17.13
CA GLN A 114 -6.08 -1.77 -16.96
C GLN A 114 -7.07 -1.72 -18.16
N GLY A 115 -6.80 -2.42 -19.24
CA GLY A 115 -7.67 -2.50 -20.41
C GLY A 115 -7.90 -3.92 -20.93
N LYS A 116 -7.41 -4.95 -20.22
CA LYS A 116 -7.61 -6.33 -20.68
C LYS A 116 -9.03 -6.78 -20.36
N PRO A 117 -9.75 -7.39 -21.32
CA PRO A 117 -11.06 -7.95 -21.04
C PRO A 117 -10.90 -9.01 -19.95
N VAL A 118 -11.62 -8.85 -18.84
CA VAL A 118 -11.77 -9.89 -17.84
C VAL A 118 -12.24 -11.14 -18.57
N ASN A 119 -11.41 -12.19 -18.58
CA ASN A 119 -11.74 -13.40 -19.29
C ASN A 119 -12.88 -14.10 -18.53
N LEU A 120 -14.12 -13.75 -18.87
CA LEU A 120 -15.35 -14.29 -18.25
C LEU A 120 -15.46 -15.82 -18.38
N SER A 121 -14.66 -16.46 -19.23
CA SER A 121 -14.56 -17.92 -19.31
C SER A 121 -13.86 -18.55 -18.09
N ALA A 122 -13.18 -17.75 -17.25
CA ALA A 122 -12.62 -18.19 -15.97
C ALA A 122 -13.61 -18.06 -14.80
N THR A 123 -14.76 -17.42 -15.01
CA THR A 123 -15.89 -17.48 -14.06
C THR A 123 -16.66 -18.75 -14.38
N ALA A 124 -16.53 -19.77 -13.53
CA ALA A 124 -17.27 -21.02 -13.67
C ALA A 124 -18.78 -20.71 -13.84
N GLY A 125 -19.34 -20.98 -15.02
CA GLY A 125 -20.79 -20.95 -15.26
C GLY A 125 -21.33 -19.95 -16.29
N CYS A 126 -20.52 -19.10 -16.93
CA CYS A 126 -21.03 -18.21 -17.98
C CYS A 126 -20.43 -18.56 -19.36
N GLN A 127 -21.22 -19.21 -20.21
CA GLN A 127 -20.88 -19.38 -21.64
C GLN A 127 -21.44 -18.20 -22.45
N ARG A 128 -20.59 -17.61 -23.29
CA ARG A 128 -21.02 -16.59 -24.26
C ARG A 128 -21.54 -17.30 -25.52
N LEU A 129 -22.84 -17.28 -25.74
CA LEU A 129 -23.48 -17.63 -27.00
C LEU A 129 -24.09 -16.35 -27.59
N ASN A 130 -23.59 -15.91 -28.76
CA ASN A 130 -24.14 -14.83 -29.57
C ASN A 130 -24.59 -13.57 -28.78
N GLN A 131 -23.65 -12.91 -28.11
CA GLN A 131 -23.81 -11.60 -27.47
C GLN A 131 -24.81 -11.50 -26.30
N GLN A 132 -25.53 -12.55 -25.92
CA GLN A 132 -26.27 -12.62 -24.66
C GLN A 132 -25.47 -13.40 -23.61
N SER A 133 -25.24 -12.77 -22.46
CA SER A 133 -24.68 -13.42 -21.27
C SER A 133 -25.82 -14.13 -20.52
N ASN A 134 -25.85 -15.46 -20.61
CA ASN A 134 -26.76 -16.28 -19.81
C ASN A 134 -25.97 -16.91 -18.67
N CYS A 135 -26.05 -16.31 -17.48
CA CYS A 135 -25.41 -16.83 -16.29
C CYS A 135 -26.47 -17.60 -15.48
N THR A 136 -26.33 -18.91 -15.41
CA THR A 136 -27.17 -19.75 -14.54
C THR A 136 -26.61 -19.63 -13.13
N ASN A 137 -27.30 -18.90 -12.25
CA ASN A 137 -27.00 -18.93 -10.83
C ASN A 137 -27.29 -20.35 -10.32
N GLN A 138 -26.26 -21.16 -10.11
CA GLN A 138 -26.40 -22.36 -9.30
C GLN A 138 -26.43 -21.92 -7.84
N GLN A 139 -27.56 -22.19 -7.18
CA GLN A 139 -27.78 -22.04 -5.74
C GLN A 139 -26.83 -22.94 -4.94
#